data_AF-A0A1T5E2G1-F1
#
_entry.id   AF-A0A1T5E2G1-F1
#
_cell.length_a   1.000
_cell.length_b   1.000
_cell.length_c   1.000
_cell.angle_alpha   90.00
_cell.angle_beta   90.00
_cell.angle_gamma   90.00
#
_symmetry.space_group_name_H-M   'P 1'
#
loop_
_entity.id
_entity.type
_entity.pdbx_description
1 polymer ?
#
loop_
_entity_poly.entity_id
_entity_poly.type
_entity_poly.pdbx_seq_one_letter_code
_entity_poly.pdbx_strand_id
1 'polypeptide(L)'
;MAALSNTHLQIFKDKGWFGDGIANSEFVSGVGTNFVGLAIAGAYHAGIRNYDVELAYQAVKANELSYKNRPIGSGKLDTKAFVENGFVPFLERQGDDFVTDSTGSNFSGSHTLEYSFSAFAAAQMAKAMGKTGDYDKFIKLSNGWRQILNPQNKLMQPKKANGSFIEKFDPYQPWRGFQEGNSVQYSFYVPQNPAGLVDAIGKDNFNNRLDSIFTVSEKLGFGGGKTIDAFAGVNSIYNHGNQPNLHTSWLFNFSGKPWLTQKWTRAIGRDFYGTEPIHGYGYGQDEDQGQLGSWYVMNALGLFDVKGFTDLRPIIELGSPLFEKVTITLGNGKTLTIETKNNSKNNVYIQSATFNGTSLDNCWLYRDDLMKGGRLTFVMGSQPNISWGTKIPPPSAQ
;
A
#
# COMPACT_ATOMS: atom_id res chain seq x y z
N MET A 1 -8.34 1.69 16.24
CA MET A 1 -7.72 0.37 15.98
C MET A 1 -8.12 -0.71 16.98
N ALA A 2 -7.90 -0.60 18.28
CA ALA A 2 -8.28 -1.67 19.22
C ALA A 2 -9.77 -2.05 19.20
N ALA A 3 -10.65 -1.04 19.20
CA ALA A 3 -12.09 -1.25 19.08
C ALA A 3 -12.44 -1.91 17.73
N LEU A 4 -11.86 -1.44 16.63
CA LEU A 4 -11.99 -2.04 15.29
C LEU A 4 -11.61 -3.53 15.31
N SER A 5 -10.45 -3.86 15.90
CA SER A 5 -10.00 -5.25 16.05
C SER A 5 -11.02 -6.07 16.85
N ASN A 6 -11.47 -5.59 18.01
CA ASN A 6 -12.48 -6.30 18.80
C ASN A 6 -13.80 -6.51 18.03
N THR A 7 -14.26 -5.53 17.26
CA THR A 7 -15.45 -5.66 16.41
C THR A 7 -15.28 -6.78 15.38
N HIS A 8 -14.18 -6.79 14.63
CA HIS A 8 -13.95 -7.84 13.62
C HIS A 8 -13.71 -9.22 14.24
N LEU A 9 -13.12 -9.30 15.44
CA LEU A 9 -13.02 -10.56 16.16
C LEU A 9 -14.38 -11.07 16.63
N GLN A 10 -15.30 -10.18 17.02
CA GLN A 10 -16.67 -10.57 17.33
C GLN A 10 -17.39 -11.12 16.10
N ILE A 11 -17.26 -10.44 14.96
CA ILE A 11 -17.79 -10.94 13.67
C ILE A 11 -17.19 -12.31 13.32
N PHE A 12 -15.89 -12.49 13.53
CA PHE A 12 -15.24 -13.78 13.30
C PHE A 12 -15.79 -14.88 14.22
N LYS A 13 -16.08 -14.59 15.49
CA LYS A 13 -16.73 -15.55 16.40
C LYS A 13 -18.13 -15.92 15.92
N ASP A 14 -18.91 -14.94 15.50
CA ASP A 14 -20.31 -15.11 15.17
C ASP A 14 -20.53 -15.73 13.78
N LYS A 15 -19.67 -15.40 12.82
CA LYS A 15 -19.82 -15.77 11.40
C LYS A 15 -18.69 -16.65 10.84
N GLY A 16 -17.67 -16.95 11.65
CA GLY A 16 -16.53 -17.81 11.28
C GLY A 16 -15.49 -17.17 10.34
N TRP A 17 -15.72 -15.92 9.92
CA TRP A 17 -14.88 -15.23 8.92
C TRP A 17 -14.80 -13.73 9.20
N PHE A 18 -13.71 -13.09 8.77
CA PHE A 18 -13.72 -11.63 8.57
C PHE A 18 -14.64 -11.27 7.39
N GLY A 19 -15.30 -10.12 7.47
CA GLY A 19 -15.97 -9.51 6.32
C GLY A 19 -14.98 -8.71 5.49
N ASP A 20 -15.07 -8.81 4.16
CA ASP A 20 -14.34 -7.92 3.24
C ASP A 20 -14.95 -6.50 3.30
N GLY A 21 -16.27 -6.43 3.20
CA GLY A 21 -17.08 -5.28 3.59
C GLY A 21 -18.16 -5.68 4.59
N ILE A 22 -18.57 -4.72 5.43
CA ILE A 22 -19.65 -4.92 6.41
C ILE A 22 -20.60 -3.73 6.37
N ALA A 23 -21.88 -4.00 6.11
CA ALA A 23 -22.95 -3.02 6.18
C ALA A 23 -24.09 -3.59 7.03
N ASN A 24 -24.53 -2.85 8.06
CA ASN A 24 -25.56 -3.30 9.00
C ASN A 24 -25.27 -4.71 9.60
N SER A 25 -24.00 -4.97 9.92
CA SER A 25 -23.49 -6.27 10.42
C SER A 25 -23.59 -7.43 9.42
N GLU A 26 -23.98 -7.18 8.18
CA GLU A 26 -24.00 -8.18 7.11
C GLU A 26 -22.78 -8.08 6.21
N PHE A 27 -22.35 -9.25 5.71
CA PHE A 27 -21.28 -9.31 4.74
C PHE A 27 -21.75 -8.71 3.43
N VAL A 28 -21.04 -7.69 2.97
CA VAL A 28 -21.19 -7.11 1.65
C VAL A 28 -19.88 -7.31 0.90
N SER A 29 -19.97 -7.56 -0.40
CA SER A 29 -18.76 -7.65 -1.21
C SER A 29 -18.17 -6.25 -1.35
N GLY A 30 -16.92 -6.08 -0.92
CA GLY A 30 -16.08 -4.98 -1.38
C GLY A 30 -15.36 -5.42 -2.65
N VAL A 31 -14.05 -5.18 -2.70
CA VAL A 31 -13.19 -5.59 -3.82
C VAL A 31 -12.90 -7.10 -3.84
N GLY A 32 -13.10 -7.81 -2.73
CA GLY A 32 -12.96 -9.26 -2.67
C GLY A 32 -11.59 -9.75 -2.24
N THR A 33 -10.72 -8.89 -1.67
CA THR A 33 -9.35 -9.27 -1.26
C THR A 33 -9.10 -9.25 0.25
N ASN A 34 -10.02 -8.78 1.08
CA ASN A 34 -10.04 -8.81 2.55
C ASN A 34 -8.71 -8.54 3.27
N PHE A 35 -8.47 -7.27 3.62
CA PHE A 35 -7.31 -6.79 4.38
C PHE A 35 -7.54 -6.62 5.88
N VAL A 36 -8.64 -7.13 6.45
CA VAL A 36 -8.88 -7.05 7.90
C VAL A 36 -7.75 -7.75 8.68
N GLY A 37 -7.31 -8.91 8.20
CA GLY A 37 -6.18 -9.63 8.80
C GLY A 37 -4.87 -8.85 8.77
N LEU A 38 -4.61 -8.15 7.66
CA LEU A 38 -3.45 -7.27 7.49
C LEU A 38 -3.50 -6.10 8.49
N ALA A 39 -4.65 -5.44 8.62
CA ALA A 39 -4.84 -4.34 9.55
C ALA A 39 -4.65 -4.76 11.02
N ILE A 40 -5.10 -5.97 11.38
CA ILE A 40 -4.89 -6.55 12.72
C ILE A 40 -3.40 -6.84 12.95
N ALA A 41 -2.70 -7.45 11.99
CA ALA A 41 -1.27 -7.71 12.09
C ALA A 41 -0.47 -6.39 12.20
N GLY A 42 -0.81 -5.37 11.42
CA GLY A 42 -0.21 -4.04 11.52
C GLY A 42 -0.46 -3.38 12.88
N ALA A 43 -1.68 -3.47 13.41
CA ALA A 43 -2.00 -2.99 14.76
C ALA A 43 -1.16 -3.71 15.84
N TYR A 44 -0.98 -5.03 15.71
CA TYR A 44 -0.15 -5.83 16.62
C TYR A 44 1.31 -5.34 16.64
N HIS A 45 1.92 -5.09 15.49
CA HIS A 45 3.29 -4.58 15.39
C HIS A 45 3.42 -3.10 15.79
N ALA A 46 2.35 -2.32 15.62
CA ALA A 46 2.26 -0.95 16.13
C ALA A 46 2.10 -0.87 17.66
N GLY A 47 2.04 -2.00 18.37
CA GLY A 47 1.87 -2.10 19.83
C GLY A 47 0.42 -1.96 20.31
N ILE A 48 -0.55 -1.98 19.39
CA ILE A 48 -1.97 -1.93 19.71
C ILE A 48 -2.47 -3.37 19.81
N ARG A 49 -2.53 -3.89 21.04
CA ARG A 49 -2.78 -5.32 21.34
C ARG A 49 -3.87 -5.57 22.37
N ASN A 50 -4.69 -4.57 22.69
CA ASN A 50 -5.79 -4.67 23.64
C ASN A 50 -7.03 -5.35 23.01
N TYR A 51 -6.84 -6.59 22.61
CA TYR A 51 -7.83 -7.55 22.10
C TYR A 51 -7.30 -8.97 22.32
N ASP A 52 -8.12 -9.99 22.07
CA ASP A 52 -7.69 -11.39 22.14
C ASP A 52 -6.69 -11.71 21.02
N VAL A 53 -5.39 -11.68 21.33
CA VAL A 53 -4.31 -11.83 20.34
C VAL A 53 -4.20 -13.25 19.78
N GLU A 54 -4.59 -14.28 20.54
CA GLU A 54 -4.57 -15.66 20.04
C GLU A 54 -5.73 -15.90 19.09
N LEU A 55 -6.93 -15.44 19.44
CA LEU A 55 -8.07 -15.47 18.52
C LEU A 55 -7.80 -14.63 17.27
N ALA A 56 -7.20 -13.45 17.44
CA ALA A 56 -6.82 -12.61 16.32
C ALA A 56 -5.88 -13.33 15.36
N TYR A 57 -4.88 -14.02 15.89
CA TYR A 57 -4.00 -14.83 15.06
C TYR A 57 -4.73 -15.97 14.35
N GLN A 58 -5.64 -16.68 15.04
CA GLN A 58 -6.44 -17.74 14.41
C GLN A 58 -7.26 -17.19 13.23
N ALA A 59 -7.89 -16.03 13.40
CA ALA A 59 -8.68 -15.37 12.38
C ALA A 59 -7.82 -14.87 11.19
N VAL A 60 -6.66 -14.25 11.47
CA VAL A 60 -5.67 -13.88 10.45
C VAL A 60 -5.22 -15.11 9.66
N LYS A 61 -4.86 -16.19 10.34
CA LYS A 61 -4.43 -17.44 9.69
C LYS A 61 -5.55 -18.05 8.84
N ALA A 62 -6.79 -18.05 9.34
CA ALA A 62 -7.93 -18.52 8.58
C ALA A 62 -8.14 -17.68 7.31
N ASN A 63 -8.00 -16.36 7.40
CA ASN A 63 -8.16 -15.46 6.25
C ASN A 63 -7.18 -15.78 5.11
N GLU A 64 -5.95 -16.15 5.45
CA GLU A 64 -4.87 -16.35 4.48
C GLU A 64 -4.76 -17.79 3.95
N LEU A 65 -5.16 -18.82 4.73
CA LEU A 65 -4.95 -20.23 4.35
C LEU A 65 -6.24 -21.03 4.17
N SER A 66 -7.36 -20.59 4.73
CA SER A 66 -8.62 -21.34 4.67
C SER A 66 -9.51 -20.81 3.55
N TYR A 67 -10.27 -21.72 2.94
CA TYR A 67 -11.16 -21.40 1.80
C TYR A 67 -12.46 -22.21 1.78
N LYS A 68 -12.60 -23.21 2.67
CA LYS A 68 -13.78 -24.08 2.71
C LYS A 68 -14.97 -23.35 3.32
N ASN A 69 -16.12 -23.40 2.68
CA ASN A 69 -17.37 -22.77 3.14
C ASN A 69 -17.20 -21.25 3.40
N ARG A 70 -16.38 -20.57 2.60
CA ARG A 70 -16.17 -19.13 2.69
C ARG A 70 -17.32 -18.40 1.98
N PRO A 71 -18.07 -17.53 2.67
CA PRO A 71 -19.15 -16.78 2.04
C PRO A 71 -18.61 -15.65 1.15
N ILE A 72 -19.35 -15.27 0.10
CA ILE A 72 -18.93 -14.28 -0.90
C ILE A 72 -18.47 -12.96 -0.27
N GLY A 73 -19.26 -12.38 0.64
CA GLY A 73 -18.89 -11.10 1.27
C GLY A 73 -17.77 -11.17 2.32
N SER A 74 -17.18 -12.35 2.57
CA SER A 74 -15.89 -12.46 3.26
C SER A 74 -14.71 -12.14 2.33
N GLY A 75 -14.95 -12.08 1.02
CA GLY A 75 -13.90 -11.95 0.01
C GLY A 75 -13.05 -13.22 -0.12
N LYS A 76 -11.97 -13.13 -0.88
CA LYS A 76 -10.91 -14.14 -0.99
C LYS A 76 -11.39 -15.53 -1.43
N LEU A 77 -12.34 -15.59 -2.39
CA LEU A 77 -12.95 -16.83 -2.90
C LEU A 77 -11.96 -17.76 -3.64
N ASP A 78 -10.90 -17.18 -4.18
CA ASP A 78 -9.82 -17.81 -4.94
C ASP A 78 -8.57 -18.13 -4.09
N THR A 79 -8.69 -18.06 -2.75
CA THR A 79 -7.59 -18.42 -1.83
C THR A 79 -7.07 -19.82 -2.05
N LYS A 80 -7.93 -20.79 -2.41
CA LYS A 80 -7.51 -22.15 -2.73
C LYS A 80 -6.44 -22.14 -3.82
N ALA A 81 -6.73 -21.47 -4.93
CA ALA A 81 -5.81 -21.38 -6.06
C ALA A 81 -4.50 -20.67 -5.68
N PHE A 82 -4.56 -19.60 -4.90
CA PHE A 82 -3.37 -18.91 -4.41
C PHE A 82 -2.49 -19.78 -3.53
N VAL A 83 -3.08 -20.50 -2.56
CA VAL A 83 -2.33 -21.37 -1.63
C VAL A 83 -1.70 -22.56 -2.36
N GLU A 84 -2.40 -23.14 -3.34
CA GLU A 84 -1.91 -24.30 -4.11
C GLU A 84 -0.81 -23.92 -5.12
N ASN A 85 -0.96 -22.78 -5.82
CA ASN A 85 -0.07 -22.40 -6.92
C ASN A 85 0.99 -21.34 -6.53
N GLY A 86 0.82 -20.65 -5.41
CA GLY A 86 1.62 -19.47 -5.04
C GLY A 86 1.27 -18.20 -5.80
N PHE A 87 0.24 -18.24 -6.66
CA PHE A 87 -0.37 -17.11 -7.36
C PHE A 87 -1.82 -17.48 -7.72
N VAL A 88 -2.65 -16.49 -8.04
CA VAL A 88 -4.01 -16.73 -8.53
C VAL A 88 -3.97 -16.91 -10.05
N PRO A 89 -4.46 -18.03 -10.62
CA PRO A 89 -4.61 -18.20 -12.05
C PRO A 89 -5.65 -17.23 -12.66
N PHE A 90 -5.35 -16.72 -13.85
CA PHE A 90 -6.25 -15.85 -14.61
C PHE A 90 -7.40 -16.64 -15.22
N LEU A 91 -8.62 -16.14 -14.99
CA LEU A 91 -9.83 -16.56 -15.69
C LEU A 91 -10.27 -15.45 -16.64
N GLU A 92 -10.46 -15.78 -17.92
CA GLU A 92 -11.01 -14.82 -18.87
C GLU A 92 -12.48 -14.51 -18.50
N ARG A 93 -12.90 -13.26 -18.71
CA ARG A 93 -14.27 -12.81 -18.44
C ARG A 93 -15.25 -13.61 -19.30
N GLN A 94 -16.42 -13.93 -18.77
CA GLN A 94 -17.48 -14.62 -19.52
C GLN A 94 -18.60 -13.62 -19.83
N GLY A 95 -18.65 -13.15 -21.09
CA GLY A 95 -19.57 -12.07 -21.46
C GLY A 95 -19.30 -10.81 -20.63
N ASP A 96 -20.34 -10.28 -19.99
CA ASP A 96 -20.26 -9.11 -19.12
C ASP A 96 -19.97 -9.46 -17.65
N ASP A 97 -19.76 -10.72 -17.30
CA ASP A 97 -19.57 -11.11 -15.90
C ASP A 97 -18.09 -11.37 -15.55
N PHE A 98 -17.60 -10.65 -14.53
CA PHE A 98 -16.31 -10.95 -13.92
C PHE A 98 -16.39 -12.29 -13.19
N VAL A 99 -15.38 -13.14 -13.40
CA VAL A 99 -15.36 -14.50 -12.85
C VAL A 99 -14.31 -14.60 -11.76
N THR A 100 -14.73 -14.99 -10.56
CA THR A 100 -13.83 -15.38 -9.46
C THR A 100 -14.39 -16.61 -8.78
N ASP A 101 -13.57 -17.66 -8.68
CA ASP A 101 -13.93 -18.89 -7.98
C ASP A 101 -12.68 -19.57 -7.38
N SER A 102 -12.84 -20.77 -6.84
CA SER A 102 -11.73 -21.48 -6.18
C SER A 102 -10.56 -21.87 -7.09
N THR A 103 -10.70 -21.71 -8.41
CA THR A 103 -9.67 -22.05 -9.42
C THR A 103 -8.91 -20.83 -9.93
N GLY A 104 -9.43 -19.62 -9.74
CA GLY A 104 -8.79 -18.40 -10.21
C GLY A 104 -9.70 -17.18 -10.20
N SER A 105 -9.23 -16.11 -10.83
CA SER A 105 -9.97 -14.85 -10.93
C SER A 105 -9.66 -14.08 -12.22
N ASN A 106 -10.65 -13.34 -12.72
CA ASN A 106 -10.46 -12.31 -13.71
C ASN A 106 -9.55 -11.17 -13.21
N PHE A 107 -9.48 -10.96 -11.90
CA PHE A 107 -8.58 -10.00 -11.24
C PHE A 107 -7.35 -10.68 -10.61
N SER A 108 -6.95 -11.84 -11.14
CA SER A 108 -5.83 -12.66 -10.66
C SER A 108 -4.51 -11.92 -10.39
N GLY A 109 -4.17 -10.92 -11.20
CA GLY A 109 -2.98 -10.09 -11.02
C GLY A 109 -3.03 -9.29 -9.73
N SER A 110 -4.08 -8.48 -9.54
CA SER A 110 -4.27 -7.70 -8.30
C SER A 110 -4.42 -8.62 -7.08
N HIS A 111 -5.24 -9.68 -7.17
CA HIS A 111 -5.39 -10.64 -6.07
C HIS A 111 -4.06 -11.30 -5.68
N THR A 112 -3.23 -11.71 -6.65
CA THR A 112 -1.90 -12.28 -6.35
C THR A 112 -1.02 -11.29 -5.57
N LEU A 113 -1.03 -10.01 -5.95
CA LEU A 113 -0.22 -8.97 -5.31
C LEU A 113 -0.72 -8.65 -3.89
N GLU A 114 -2.03 -8.50 -3.74
CA GLU A 114 -2.69 -8.21 -2.48
C GLU A 114 -2.63 -9.38 -1.49
N TYR A 115 -2.77 -10.61 -1.96
CA TYR A 115 -2.60 -11.81 -1.14
C TYR A 115 -1.13 -12.00 -0.75
N SER A 116 -0.20 -11.63 -1.61
CA SER A 116 1.23 -11.62 -1.25
C SER A 116 1.52 -10.62 -0.12
N PHE A 117 0.87 -9.45 -0.13
CA PHE A 117 1.03 -8.46 0.94
C PHE A 117 0.37 -8.90 2.26
N SER A 118 -0.88 -9.37 2.21
CA SER A 118 -1.58 -9.86 3.40
C SER A 118 -0.94 -11.13 4.00
N ALA A 119 -0.40 -12.02 3.18
CA ALA A 119 0.43 -13.13 3.64
C ALA A 119 1.71 -12.65 4.34
N PHE A 120 2.39 -11.60 3.85
CA PHE A 120 3.53 -11.03 4.56
C PHE A 120 3.14 -10.52 5.96
N ALA A 121 2.02 -9.82 6.08
CA ALA A 121 1.54 -9.33 7.37
C ALA A 121 1.27 -10.49 8.35
N ALA A 122 0.63 -11.56 7.88
CA ALA A 122 0.42 -12.78 8.65
C ALA A 122 1.75 -13.46 9.04
N ALA A 123 2.74 -13.47 8.14
CA ALA A 123 4.09 -13.99 8.41
C ALA A 123 4.73 -13.25 9.59
N GLN A 124 4.75 -11.92 9.56
CA GLN A 124 5.38 -11.13 10.61
C GLN A 124 4.66 -11.31 11.96
N MET A 125 3.32 -11.40 11.96
CA MET A 125 2.57 -11.71 13.19
C MET A 125 2.89 -13.12 13.71
N ALA A 126 2.94 -14.13 12.85
CA ALA A 126 3.32 -15.50 13.21
C ALA A 126 4.72 -15.55 13.84
N LYS A 127 5.69 -14.85 13.24
CA LYS A 127 7.07 -14.74 13.72
C LYS A 127 7.13 -14.09 15.10
N ALA A 128 6.41 -12.98 15.31
CA ALA A 128 6.37 -12.30 16.60
C ALA A 128 5.68 -13.11 17.71
N MET A 129 4.85 -14.09 17.35
CA MET A 129 4.18 -15.01 18.28
C MET A 129 4.89 -16.37 18.40
N GLY A 130 6.07 -16.55 17.80
CA GLY A 130 6.84 -17.80 17.87
C GLY A 130 6.26 -18.97 17.05
N LYS A 131 5.34 -18.71 16.12
CA LYS A 131 4.65 -19.72 15.30
C LYS A 131 5.43 -19.98 14.00
N THR A 132 6.65 -20.52 14.13
CA THR A 132 7.63 -20.65 13.04
C THR A 132 7.13 -21.42 11.82
N GLY A 133 6.45 -22.55 12.02
CA GLY A 133 5.93 -23.36 10.91
C GLY A 133 4.83 -22.67 10.09
N ASP A 134 4.11 -21.70 10.68
CA ASP A 134 3.18 -20.86 9.94
C ASP A 134 3.90 -19.67 9.28
N TYR A 135 4.92 -19.09 9.93
CA TYR A 135 5.78 -18.06 9.31
C TYR A 135 6.37 -18.56 7.99
N ASP A 136 6.94 -19.78 7.96
CA ASP A 136 7.57 -20.33 6.76
C ASP A 136 6.60 -20.47 5.58
N LYS A 137 5.34 -20.82 5.87
CA LYS A 137 4.28 -20.90 4.85
C LYS A 137 3.92 -19.51 4.33
N PHE A 138 3.68 -18.57 5.23
CA PHE A 138 3.26 -17.22 4.88
C PHE A 138 4.33 -16.44 4.13
N ILE A 139 5.60 -16.55 4.55
CA ILE A 139 6.70 -15.84 3.88
C ILE A 139 6.93 -16.39 2.47
N LYS A 140 6.74 -17.70 2.25
CA LYS A 140 6.73 -18.30 0.92
C LYS A 140 5.61 -17.72 0.04
N LEU A 141 4.38 -17.65 0.56
CA LEU A 141 3.23 -17.08 -0.17
C LEU A 141 3.40 -15.58 -0.43
N SER A 142 4.09 -14.85 0.43
CA SER A 142 4.36 -13.41 0.23
C SER A 142 5.24 -13.08 -0.98
N ASN A 143 5.84 -14.09 -1.60
CA ASN A 143 6.63 -13.99 -2.82
C ASN A 143 5.82 -14.29 -4.10
N GLY A 144 4.49 -14.42 -4.02
CA GLY A 144 3.62 -14.71 -5.16
C GLY A 144 3.73 -13.68 -6.30
N TRP A 145 3.99 -12.42 -5.98
CA TRP A 145 4.28 -11.37 -6.97
C TRP A 145 5.39 -11.74 -7.95
N ARG A 146 6.42 -12.49 -7.52
CA ARG A 146 7.52 -12.94 -8.39
C ARG A 146 7.05 -13.92 -9.46
N GLN A 147 5.96 -14.66 -9.18
CA GLN A 147 5.40 -15.61 -10.13
C GLN A 147 4.80 -14.90 -11.34
N ILE A 148 4.23 -13.71 -11.16
CA ILE A 148 3.54 -12.97 -12.23
C ILE A 148 4.36 -11.81 -12.78
N LEU A 149 5.56 -11.53 -12.26
CA LEU A 149 6.48 -10.59 -12.88
C LEU A 149 7.05 -11.18 -14.18
N ASN A 150 6.64 -10.65 -15.33
CA ASN A 150 7.18 -11.09 -16.61
C ASN A 150 8.61 -10.56 -16.81
N PRO A 151 9.62 -11.43 -16.99
CA PRO A 151 11.02 -11.00 -17.09
C PRO A 151 11.33 -10.19 -18.36
N GLN A 152 10.51 -10.29 -19.42
CA GLN A 152 10.73 -9.60 -20.69
C GLN A 152 10.35 -8.13 -20.62
N ASN A 153 9.17 -7.81 -20.08
CA ASN A 153 8.65 -6.43 -20.01
C ASN A 153 8.84 -5.80 -18.60
N LYS A 154 9.18 -6.61 -17.59
CA LYS A 154 9.29 -6.20 -16.18
C LYS A 154 8.01 -5.56 -15.66
N LEU A 155 6.86 -6.11 -16.06
CA LEU A 155 5.53 -5.74 -15.59
C LEU A 155 4.85 -6.97 -14.98
N MET A 156 3.89 -6.72 -14.11
CA MET A 156 3.02 -7.78 -13.60
C MET A 156 2.09 -8.20 -14.73
N GLN A 157 2.16 -9.47 -15.13
CA GLN A 157 1.34 -10.02 -16.18
C GLN A 157 0.64 -11.28 -15.65
N PRO A 158 -0.70 -11.34 -15.70
CA PRO A 158 -1.44 -12.50 -15.21
C PRO A 158 -0.99 -13.79 -15.90
N LYS A 159 -1.08 -14.90 -15.17
CA LYS A 159 -0.75 -16.25 -15.66
C LYS A 159 -1.96 -17.16 -15.62
N LYS A 160 -2.09 -18.02 -16.62
CA LYS A 160 -3.05 -19.13 -16.65
C LYS A 160 -2.61 -20.23 -15.68
N ALA A 161 -3.50 -21.17 -15.36
CA ALA A 161 -3.22 -22.27 -14.44
C ALA A 161 -2.06 -23.18 -14.90
N ASN A 162 -1.80 -23.26 -16.20
CA ASN A 162 -0.66 -23.99 -16.77
C ASN A 162 0.69 -23.24 -16.64
N GLY A 163 0.71 -22.06 -15.99
CA GLY A 163 1.90 -21.25 -15.76
C GLY A 163 2.29 -20.30 -16.91
N SER A 164 1.59 -20.34 -18.05
CA SER A 164 1.86 -19.42 -19.16
C SER A 164 1.29 -18.04 -18.86
N PHE A 165 2.00 -16.98 -19.24
CA PHE A 165 1.45 -15.63 -19.23
C PHE A 165 0.26 -15.52 -20.20
N ILE A 166 -0.70 -14.63 -19.90
CA ILE A 166 -1.83 -14.41 -20.79
C ILE A 166 -1.38 -13.81 -22.13
N GLU A 167 -2.05 -14.21 -23.20
CA GLU A 167 -1.81 -13.73 -24.56
C GLU A 167 -2.57 -12.42 -24.83
N LYS A 168 -2.19 -11.71 -25.91
CA LYS A 168 -2.76 -10.40 -26.28
C LYS A 168 -2.74 -9.43 -25.10
N PHE A 169 -1.62 -9.39 -24.39
CA PHE A 169 -1.46 -8.58 -23.20
C PHE A 169 -1.23 -7.12 -23.59
N ASP A 170 -2.17 -6.26 -23.20
CA ASP A 170 -2.01 -4.82 -23.21
C ASP A 170 -1.83 -4.35 -21.75
N PRO A 171 -0.66 -3.78 -21.39
CA PRO A 171 -0.41 -3.37 -20.02
C PRO A 171 -1.27 -2.19 -19.54
N TYR A 172 -1.92 -1.47 -20.46
CA TYR A 172 -2.82 -0.35 -20.16
C TYR A 172 -4.29 -0.78 -20.07
N GLN A 173 -4.62 -2.01 -20.48
CA GLN A 173 -5.99 -2.52 -20.44
C GLN A 173 -6.48 -2.63 -19.00
N PRO A 174 -7.55 -1.91 -18.62
CA PRO A 174 -8.11 -1.99 -17.28
C PRO A 174 -8.92 -3.28 -17.14
N TRP A 175 -9.19 -3.68 -15.90
CA TRP A 175 -10.11 -4.78 -15.55
C TRP A 175 -9.70 -6.18 -16.03
N ARG A 176 -8.63 -6.32 -16.83
CA ARG A 176 -8.14 -7.63 -17.27
C ARG A 176 -6.93 -8.02 -16.44
N GLY A 177 -7.16 -8.84 -15.43
CA GLY A 177 -6.15 -9.25 -14.46
C GLY A 177 -6.00 -8.29 -13.28
N PHE A 178 -6.52 -7.08 -13.37
CA PHE A 178 -6.32 -6.03 -12.37
C PHE A 178 -7.64 -5.35 -12.07
N GLN A 179 -8.06 -5.38 -10.81
CA GLN A 179 -9.28 -4.72 -10.37
C GLN A 179 -9.08 -3.21 -10.33
N GLU A 180 -9.99 -2.46 -10.96
CA GLU A 180 -10.00 -0.98 -11.01
C GLU A 180 -8.70 -0.35 -11.50
N GLY A 181 -7.90 -1.09 -12.26
CA GLY A 181 -6.61 -0.62 -12.73
C GLY A 181 -6.05 -1.49 -13.83
N ASN A 182 -4.78 -1.27 -14.13
CA ASN A 182 -4.06 -1.96 -15.18
C ASN A 182 -2.67 -2.42 -14.67
N SER A 183 -1.93 -3.12 -15.54
CA SER A 183 -0.62 -3.67 -15.17
C SER A 183 0.39 -2.58 -14.82
N VAL A 184 0.37 -1.43 -15.49
CA VAL A 184 1.33 -0.35 -15.23
C VAL A 184 1.18 0.17 -13.81
N GLN A 185 -0.07 0.35 -13.34
CA GLN A 185 -0.36 0.77 -11.97
C GLN A 185 0.07 -0.30 -10.95
N TYR A 186 -0.39 -1.54 -11.12
CA TYR A 186 -0.14 -2.63 -10.16
C TYR A 186 1.29 -3.14 -10.16
N SER A 187 2.11 -2.84 -11.17
CA SER A 187 3.52 -3.27 -11.21
C SER A 187 4.38 -2.69 -10.08
N PHE A 188 3.88 -1.67 -9.40
CA PHE A 188 4.51 -1.08 -8.22
C PHE A 188 3.94 -1.59 -6.89
N TYR A 189 2.93 -2.48 -6.92
CA TYR A 189 2.26 -3.00 -5.72
C TYR A 189 3.00 -4.20 -5.12
N VAL A 190 4.18 -3.94 -4.55
CA VAL A 190 4.94 -4.91 -3.73
C VAL A 190 5.36 -4.26 -2.41
N PRO A 191 4.41 -3.72 -1.61
CA PRO A 191 4.73 -2.99 -0.39
C PRO A 191 5.50 -3.85 0.62
N GLN A 192 5.28 -5.15 0.65
CA GLN A 192 5.99 -6.08 1.54
C GLN A 192 7.49 -6.19 1.23
N ASN A 193 7.92 -5.93 -0.01
CA ASN A 193 9.32 -6.07 -0.44
C ASN A 193 9.72 -5.06 -1.53
N PRO A 194 9.76 -3.75 -1.22
CA PRO A 194 10.07 -2.73 -2.22
C PRO A 194 11.49 -2.87 -2.77
N ALA A 195 12.48 -3.20 -1.93
CA ALA A 195 13.84 -3.46 -2.39
C ALA A 195 13.91 -4.64 -3.38
N GLY A 196 13.22 -5.74 -3.11
CA GLY A 196 13.17 -6.88 -4.02
C GLY A 196 12.52 -6.55 -5.37
N LEU A 197 11.53 -5.64 -5.39
CA LEU A 197 10.93 -5.13 -6.62
C LEU A 197 11.91 -4.23 -7.39
N VAL A 198 12.60 -3.31 -6.70
CA VAL A 198 13.65 -2.44 -7.28
C VAL A 198 14.74 -3.29 -7.95
N ASP A 199 15.19 -4.36 -7.28
CA ASP A 199 16.19 -5.27 -7.82
C ASP A 199 15.67 -6.02 -9.06
N ALA A 200 14.42 -6.49 -9.03
CA ALA A 200 13.84 -7.27 -10.13
C ALA A 200 13.60 -6.46 -11.41
N ILE A 201 13.27 -5.17 -11.27
CA ILE A 201 13.08 -4.20 -12.38
C ILE A 201 14.41 -3.59 -12.82
N GLY A 202 15.37 -3.47 -11.90
CA GLY A 202 16.63 -2.73 -12.04
C GLY A 202 16.46 -1.27 -11.62
N LYS A 203 17.32 -0.81 -10.70
CA LYS A 203 17.20 0.50 -10.01
C LYS A 203 17.01 1.70 -10.94
N ASP A 204 17.76 1.78 -12.03
CA ASP A 204 17.66 2.91 -12.97
C ASP A 204 16.36 2.86 -13.77
N ASN A 205 16.00 1.67 -14.26
CA ASN A 205 14.74 1.45 -14.98
C ASN A 205 13.53 1.72 -14.07
N PHE A 206 13.58 1.28 -12.81
CA PHE A 206 12.56 1.54 -11.80
C PHE A 206 12.34 3.05 -11.60
N ASN A 207 13.42 3.79 -11.34
CA ASN A 207 13.36 5.23 -11.13
C ASN A 207 12.89 5.98 -12.37
N ASN A 208 13.38 5.62 -13.56
CA ASN A 208 12.99 6.27 -14.81
C ASN A 208 11.51 6.04 -15.14
N ARG A 209 11.02 4.80 -14.93
CA ARG A 209 9.59 4.48 -15.11
C ARG A 209 8.71 5.27 -14.17
N LEU A 210 9.01 5.28 -12.87
CA LEU A 210 8.23 6.04 -11.90
C LEU A 210 8.21 7.54 -12.21
N ASP A 211 9.37 8.16 -12.45
CA ASP A 211 9.44 9.60 -12.70
C ASP A 211 8.73 9.98 -14.01
N SER A 212 8.82 9.12 -15.04
CA SER A 212 8.05 9.28 -16.29
C SER A 212 6.55 9.16 -16.05
N ILE A 213 6.10 8.21 -15.23
CA ILE A 213 4.69 8.03 -14.90
C ILE A 213 4.13 9.32 -14.29
N PHE A 214 4.79 9.83 -13.26
CA PHE A 214 4.32 11.05 -12.59
C PHE A 214 4.40 12.29 -13.48
N THR A 215 5.41 12.39 -14.35
CA THR A 215 5.54 13.50 -15.31
C THR A 215 4.38 13.54 -16.31
N VAL A 216 3.88 12.38 -16.75
CA VAL A 216 2.69 12.33 -17.61
C VAL A 216 1.43 12.56 -16.78
N SER A 217 1.31 11.96 -15.60
CA SER A 217 0.12 12.08 -14.76
C SER A 217 -0.11 13.48 -14.19
N GLU A 218 0.94 14.28 -13.96
CA GLU A 218 0.82 15.69 -13.56
C GLU A 218 -0.02 16.49 -14.59
N LYS A 219 0.18 16.23 -15.88
CA LYS A 219 -0.59 16.86 -16.97
C LYS A 219 -2.08 16.48 -16.95
N LEU A 220 -2.41 15.37 -16.30
CA LEU A 220 -3.76 14.83 -16.14
C LEU A 220 -4.32 15.08 -14.73
N GLY A 221 -3.68 15.96 -13.94
CA GLY A 221 -4.11 16.26 -12.57
C GLY A 221 -4.03 15.05 -11.63
N PHE A 222 -3.18 14.07 -11.94
CA PHE A 222 -2.97 12.81 -11.21
C PHE A 222 -4.17 11.84 -11.13
N GLY A 223 -5.38 12.25 -11.54
CA GLY A 223 -6.59 11.42 -11.56
C GLY A 223 -7.00 10.91 -12.95
N GLY A 224 -6.14 11.07 -13.97
CA GLY A 224 -6.46 10.67 -15.34
C GLY A 224 -7.34 11.65 -16.11
N GLY A 225 -7.45 12.91 -15.64
CA GLY A 225 -8.18 13.99 -16.29
C GLY A 225 -9.18 14.67 -15.36
N LYS A 226 -10.14 15.39 -15.96
CA LYS A 226 -11.24 16.07 -15.24
C LYS A 226 -12.61 15.48 -15.55
N THR A 227 -12.64 14.27 -16.09
CA THR A 227 -13.88 13.53 -16.36
C THR A 227 -14.52 13.16 -15.04
N ILE A 228 -15.83 13.36 -14.92
CA ILE A 228 -16.60 13.02 -13.71
C ILE A 228 -17.23 11.64 -13.95
N ASP A 229 -16.51 10.59 -13.55
CA ASP A 229 -16.91 9.19 -13.61
C ASP A 229 -16.16 8.43 -12.52
N ALA A 230 -16.82 7.53 -11.78
CA ALA A 230 -16.22 6.83 -10.63
C ALA A 230 -14.97 6.01 -10.99
N PHE A 231 -14.80 5.64 -12.27
CA PHE A 231 -13.64 4.92 -12.78
C PHE A 231 -12.77 5.79 -13.70
N ALA A 232 -12.87 7.11 -13.58
CA ALA A 232 -11.98 8.04 -14.27
C ALA A 232 -10.52 7.72 -13.90
N GLY A 233 -9.69 7.51 -14.93
CA GLY A 233 -8.27 7.26 -14.76
C GLY A 233 -7.85 5.79 -14.68
N VAL A 234 -8.76 4.80 -14.70
CA VAL A 234 -8.36 3.37 -14.69
C VAL A 234 -7.53 2.96 -15.92
N ASN A 235 -7.71 3.64 -17.05
CA ASN A 235 -6.89 3.49 -18.26
C ASN A 235 -5.55 4.25 -18.19
N SER A 236 -5.39 5.16 -17.22
CA SER A 236 -4.18 5.97 -17.08
C SER A 236 -3.04 5.14 -16.51
N ILE A 237 -1.82 5.61 -16.70
CA ILE A 237 -0.62 4.94 -16.19
C ILE A 237 -0.43 5.10 -14.67
N TYR A 238 -1.17 6.04 -14.08
CA TYR A 238 -1.30 6.26 -12.64
C TYR A 238 -2.60 7.01 -12.37
N ASN A 239 -3.34 6.57 -11.35
CA ASN A 239 -4.54 7.22 -10.84
C ASN A 239 -4.43 7.37 -9.32
N HIS A 240 -4.21 8.59 -8.84
CA HIS A 240 -4.12 8.84 -7.39
C HIS A 240 -5.46 8.64 -6.66
N GLY A 241 -6.59 8.75 -7.36
CA GLY A 241 -7.90 8.52 -6.75
C GLY A 241 -8.20 7.05 -6.47
N ASN A 242 -7.35 6.12 -6.93
CA ASN A 242 -7.52 4.70 -6.67
C ASN A 242 -6.42 4.14 -5.76
N GLN A 243 -6.81 3.29 -4.80
CA GLN A 243 -5.98 2.80 -3.69
C GLN A 243 -4.68 2.10 -4.09
N PRO A 244 -4.62 1.28 -5.16
CA PRO A 244 -3.40 0.57 -5.54
C PRO A 244 -2.22 1.49 -5.88
N ASN A 245 -2.47 2.78 -6.08
CA ASN A 245 -1.45 3.76 -6.49
C ASN A 245 -0.93 4.64 -5.36
N LEU A 246 -1.59 4.66 -4.19
CA LEU A 246 -1.36 5.66 -3.15
C LEU A 246 0.05 5.61 -2.54
N HIS A 247 0.71 4.47 -2.59
CA HIS A 247 2.07 4.28 -2.07
C HIS A 247 3.16 4.56 -3.14
N THR A 248 2.80 4.66 -4.42
CA THR A 248 3.76 4.64 -5.54
C THR A 248 4.78 5.79 -5.50
N SER A 249 4.38 6.98 -5.07
CA SER A 249 5.29 8.15 -4.97
C SER A 249 6.30 8.03 -3.82
N TRP A 250 6.01 7.19 -2.83
CA TRP A 250 6.89 6.92 -1.69
C TRP A 250 7.99 5.91 -2.03
N LEU A 251 7.81 5.11 -3.09
CA LEU A 251 8.78 4.10 -3.50
C LEU A 251 10.16 4.65 -3.90
N PHE A 252 10.30 5.95 -4.22
CA PHE A 252 11.61 6.52 -4.49
C PHE A 252 12.54 6.54 -3.27
N ASN A 253 11.99 6.51 -2.05
CA ASN A 253 12.77 6.34 -0.82
C ASN A 253 13.51 5.00 -0.81
N PHE A 254 12.86 3.94 -1.30
CA PHE A 254 13.44 2.59 -1.38
C PHE A 254 14.43 2.44 -2.54
N SER A 255 14.32 3.25 -3.58
CA SER A 255 15.20 3.21 -4.76
C SER A 255 16.32 4.26 -4.72
N GLY A 256 16.53 4.93 -3.58
CA GLY A 256 17.65 5.85 -3.35
C GLY A 256 17.52 7.21 -4.05
N LYS A 257 16.29 7.65 -4.38
CA LYS A 257 16.01 8.99 -4.92
C LYS A 257 14.95 9.74 -4.09
N PRO A 258 15.13 9.93 -2.77
CA PRO A 258 14.11 10.52 -1.88
C PRO A 258 13.64 11.92 -2.30
N TRP A 259 14.47 12.69 -3.01
CA TRP A 259 14.05 13.99 -3.57
C TRP A 259 12.93 13.86 -4.61
N LEU A 260 12.78 12.72 -5.28
CA LEU A 260 11.65 12.46 -6.18
C LEU A 260 10.38 12.13 -5.39
N THR A 261 10.47 11.42 -4.26
CA THR A 261 9.34 11.31 -3.32
C THR A 261 8.89 12.71 -2.90
N GLN A 262 9.81 13.57 -2.47
CA GLN A 262 9.49 14.94 -2.06
C GLN A 262 8.82 15.77 -3.16
N LYS A 263 9.34 15.70 -4.39
CA LYS A 263 8.75 16.38 -5.57
C LYS A 263 7.32 15.93 -5.81
N TRP A 264 7.10 14.62 -5.95
CA TRP A 264 5.82 14.08 -6.40
C TRP A 264 4.75 14.10 -5.31
N THR A 265 5.11 13.83 -4.06
CA THR A 265 4.18 13.95 -2.91
C THR A 265 3.63 15.38 -2.74
N ARG A 266 4.48 16.41 -2.93
CA ARG A 266 4.03 17.82 -2.93
C ARG A 266 3.18 18.17 -4.13
N ALA A 267 3.54 17.71 -5.33
CA ALA A 267 2.76 17.97 -6.54
C ALA A 267 1.36 17.33 -6.44
N ILE A 268 1.29 16.06 -6.04
CA ILE A 268 0.03 15.34 -5.83
C ILE A 268 -0.83 16.05 -4.79
N GLY A 269 -0.27 16.36 -3.61
CA GLY A 269 -1.00 17.06 -2.55
C GLY A 269 -1.51 18.45 -2.98
N ARG A 270 -0.82 19.12 -3.90
CA ARG A 270 -1.20 20.44 -4.41
C ARG A 270 -2.28 20.37 -5.49
N ASP A 271 -2.16 19.43 -6.43
CA ASP A 271 -2.91 19.47 -7.69
C ASP A 271 -4.08 18.48 -7.72
N PHE A 272 -3.96 17.35 -7.01
CA PHE A 272 -5.03 16.35 -6.98
C PHE A 272 -6.16 16.73 -6.01
N TYR A 273 -5.80 17.30 -4.86
CA TYR A 273 -6.76 17.64 -3.80
C TYR A 273 -7.21 19.10 -3.90
N GLY A 274 -8.45 19.35 -3.51
CA GLY A 274 -9.07 20.68 -3.49
C GLY A 274 -9.97 20.89 -2.28
N THR A 275 -10.59 22.06 -2.20
CA THR A 275 -11.61 22.41 -1.19
C THR A 275 -13.02 22.51 -1.80
N GLU A 276 -13.10 22.34 -3.12
CA GLU A 276 -14.25 22.60 -3.95
C GLU A 276 -15.03 21.29 -4.17
N PRO A 277 -16.37 21.33 -4.23
CA PRO A 277 -17.19 20.11 -4.23
C PRO A 277 -16.83 19.06 -5.28
N ILE A 278 -16.37 19.48 -6.47
CA ILE A 278 -16.03 18.58 -7.59
C ILE A 278 -14.58 18.09 -7.52
N HIS A 279 -13.66 18.90 -6.96
CA HIS A 279 -12.21 18.62 -6.96
C HIS A 279 -11.70 18.11 -5.61
N GLY A 280 -12.52 18.14 -4.56
CA GLY A 280 -12.13 17.84 -3.17
C GLY A 280 -11.11 16.69 -3.03
N TYR A 281 -11.45 15.53 -3.61
CA TYR A 281 -10.59 14.33 -3.61
C TYR A 281 -10.20 13.91 -5.03
N GLY A 282 -9.93 14.88 -5.90
CA GLY A 282 -9.76 14.64 -7.34
C GLY A 282 -11.09 14.72 -8.08
N TYR A 283 -11.01 14.89 -9.40
CA TYR A 283 -12.21 14.99 -10.24
C TYR A 283 -12.83 13.61 -10.44
N GLY A 284 -14.05 13.42 -9.92
CA GLY A 284 -14.84 12.21 -10.12
C GLY A 284 -14.32 10.96 -9.39
N GLN A 285 -13.60 11.13 -8.29
CA GLN A 285 -13.03 10.00 -7.53
C GLN A 285 -13.81 9.80 -6.22
N ASP A 286 -13.80 8.56 -5.73
CA ASP A 286 -14.38 8.21 -4.43
C ASP A 286 -13.42 8.56 -3.29
N GLU A 287 -13.96 9.01 -2.15
CA GLU A 287 -13.16 9.33 -0.95
C GLU A 287 -12.70 8.06 -0.20
N ASP A 288 -13.48 6.98 -0.35
CA ASP A 288 -13.25 5.65 0.20
C ASP A 288 -13.05 5.60 1.72
N GLN A 289 -14.06 6.12 2.43
CA GLN A 289 -14.24 5.92 3.87
C GLN A 289 -13.06 6.39 4.72
N GLY A 290 -12.42 7.50 4.33
CA GLY A 290 -11.27 8.08 4.98
C GLY A 290 -9.94 7.78 4.29
N GLN A 291 -9.89 6.99 3.23
CA GLN A 291 -8.64 6.55 2.61
C GLN A 291 -7.88 7.70 1.93
N LEU A 292 -8.54 8.47 1.05
CA LEU A 292 -7.91 9.63 0.40
C LEU A 292 -7.67 10.77 1.39
N GLY A 293 -8.63 11.04 2.28
CA GLY A 293 -8.46 12.06 3.32
C GLY A 293 -7.28 11.76 4.25
N SER A 294 -7.13 10.50 4.70
CA SER A 294 -6.00 10.09 5.54
C SER A 294 -4.67 10.16 4.80
N TRP A 295 -4.65 9.80 3.51
CA TRP A 295 -3.45 9.96 2.69
C TRP A 295 -3.02 11.42 2.64
N TYR A 296 -3.94 12.36 2.39
CA TYR A 296 -3.63 13.79 2.35
C TYR A 296 -3.06 14.29 3.68
N VAL A 297 -3.67 13.90 4.81
CA VAL A 297 -3.18 14.29 6.14
C VAL A 297 -1.76 13.80 6.35
N MET A 298 -1.49 12.52 6.09
CA MET A 298 -0.16 11.92 6.25
C MET A 298 0.86 12.60 5.33
N ASN A 299 0.49 12.81 4.06
CA ASN A 299 1.28 13.53 3.07
C ASN A 299 1.63 14.97 3.52
N ALA A 300 0.66 15.71 4.06
CA ALA A 300 0.85 17.08 4.53
C ALA A 300 1.76 17.15 5.77
N LEU A 301 1.77 16.11 6.61
CA LEU A 301 2.75 15.94 7.69
C LEU A 301 4.16 15.61 7.16
N GLY A 302 4.27 15.19 5.89
CA GLY A 302 5.49 14.67 5.30
C GLY A 302 5.83 13.26 5.80
N LEU A 303 4.83 12.47 6.20
CA LEU A 303 5.00 11.14 6.79
C LEU A 303 4.18 10.10 6.01
N PHE A 304 4.71 8.89 5.85
CA PHE A 304 3.95 7.77 5.27
C PHE A 304 4.55 6.43 5.68
N ASP A 305 3.82 5.33 5.50
CA ASP A 305 4.40 3.99 5.54
C ASP A 305 3.82 3.15 4.41
N VAL A 306 4.67 2.80 3.44
CA VAL A 306 4.32 1.91 2.33
C VAL A 306 3.84 0.54 2.82
N LYS A 307 4.33 0.06 3.97
CA LYS A 307 4.11 -1.32 4.44
C LYS A 307 2.93 -1.48 5.41
N GLY A 308 2.16 -0.42 5.68
CA GLY A 308 0.96 -0.51 6.53
C GLY A 308 1.22 -1.04 7.95
N PHE A 309 2.38 -0.72 8.51
CA PHE A 309 2.91 -1.15 9.81
C PHE A 309 3.08 -2.66 9.99
N THR A 310 3.21 -3.41 8.89
CA THR A 310 3.28 -4.88 8.94
C THR A 310 4.66 -5.44 9.27
N ASP A 311 5.72 -4.63 9.25
CA ASP A 311 7.05 -5.03 9.69
C ASP A 311 7.11 -5.33 11.19
N LEU A 312 8.01 -6.25 11.60
CA LEU A 312 8.28 -6.53 13.03
C LEU A 312 8.62 -5.29 13.85
N ARG A 313 9.32 -4.34 13.22
CA ARG A 313 9.61 -3.02 13.78
C ARG A 313 9.22 -1.96 12.74
N PRO A 314 7.98 -1.45 12.80
CA PRO A 314 7.47 -0.52 11.79
C PRO A 314 8.28 0.77 11.69
N ILE A 315 8.33 1.32 10.48
CA ILE A 315 8.95 2.61 10.19
C ILE A 315 7.90 3.63 9.78
N ILE A 316 8.34 4.88 9.67
CA ILE A 316 7.67 5.97 8.97
C ILE A 316 8.70 6.59 8.02
N GLU A 317 8.34 6.68 6.75
CA GLU A 317 9.09 7.38 5.72
C GLU A 317 8.87 8.89 5.80
N LEU A 318 9.88 9.64 5.37
CA LEU A 318 9.91 11.09 5.35
C LEU A 318 9.77 11.59 3.91
N GLY A 319 8.72 12.36 3.67
CA GLY A 319 8.43 13.01 2.40
C GLY A 319 8.75 14.49 2.45
N SER A 320 7.85 15.33 1.93
CA SER A 320 7.99 16.79 2.01
C SER A 320 6.81 17.39 2.79
N PRO A 321 7.05 17.91 4.01
CA PRO A 321 5.99 18.48 4.84
C PRO A 321 5.39 19.76 4.25
N LEU A 322 4.09 19.94 4.40
CA LEU A 322 3.34 21.09 3.87
C LEU A 322 3.43 22.33 4.77
N PHE A 323 3.42 22.14 6.08
CA PHE A 323 3.31 23.24 7.06
C PHE A 323 4.66 23.67 7.63
N GLU A 324 4.71 24.91 8.14
CA GLU A 324 5.85 25.42 8.90
C GLU A 324 6.03 24.68 10.23
N LYS A 325 4.91 24.38 10.89
CA LYS A 325 4.90 23.67 12.18
C LYS A 325 3.62 22.85 12.33
N VAL A 326 3.77 21.61 12.78
CA VAL A 326 2.66 20.75 13.23
C VAL A 326 2.99 20.20 14.60
N THR A 327 1.99 20.15 15.49
CA THR A 327 2.11 19.52 16.80
C THR A 327 1.07 18.42 16.91
N ILE A 328 1.51 17.19 17.14
CA ILE A 328 0.69 15.99 17.19
C ILE A 328 0.67 15.49 18.63
N THR A 329 -0.52 15.34 19.21
CA THR A 329 -0.71 14.55 20.43
C THR A 329 -0.80 13.08 20.05
N LEU A 330 0.23 12.32 20.41
CA LEU A 330 0.36 10.91 20.10
C LEU A 330 -0.63 10.07 20.93
N GLY A 331 -0.92 8.86 20.48
CA GLY A 331 -1.86 7.95 21.16
C GLY A 331 -1.47 7.54 22.59
N ASN A 332 -0.23 7.83 23.02
CA ASN A 332 0.24 7.64 24.40
C ASN A 332 0.30 8.94 25.21
N GLY A 333 -0.31 10.03 24.72
CA GLY A 333 -0.36 11.34 25.38
C GLY A 333 0.91 12.19 25.21
N LYS A 334 1.98 11.66 24.61
CA LYS A 334 3.19 12.44 24.32
C LYS A 334 2.98 13.37 23.13
N THR A 335 3.88 14.33 22.97
CA THR A 335 3.83 15.29 21.87
C THR A 335 4.96 15.08 20.88
N LEU A 336 4.63 14.99 19.60
CA LEU A 336 5.58 15.08 18.49
C LEU A 336 5.38 16.40 17.77
N THR A 337 6.42 17.20 17.64
CA THR A 337 6.42 18.44 16.86
C THR A 337 7.23 18.25 15.59
N ILE A 338 6.62 18.56 14.44
CA ILE A 338 7.29 18.64 13.14
C ILE A 338 7.47 20.11 12.80
N GLU A 339 8.69 20.55 12.57
CA GLU A 339 9.03 21.94 12.22
C GLU A 339 9.81 21.98 10.92
N THR A 340 9.58 22.99 10.10
CA THR A 340 10.32 23.22 8.88
C THR A 340 10.93 24.62 8.88
N LYS A 341 12.14 24.74 8.37
CA LYS A 341 12.81 26.02 8.10
C LYS A 341 12.79 26.25 6.60
N ASN A 342 12.46 27.48 6.20
CA ASN A 342 12.38 27.90 4.79
C ASN A 342 11.35 27.11 3.95
N ASN A 343 10.32 26.52 4.54
CA ASN A 343 9.28 25.86 3.73
C ASN A 343 8.48 26.91 2.95
N SER A 344 8.17 26.61 1.69
CA SER A 344 7.39 27.50 0.84
C SER A 344 6.78 26.70 -0.30
N LYS A 345 6.03 27.38 -1.18
CA LYS A 345 5.54 26.78 -2.44
C LYS A 345 6.68 26.28 -3.33
N ASN A 346 7.85 26.92 -3.28
CA ASN A 346 9.01 26.58 -4.11
C ASN A 346 10.02 25.69 -3.37
N ASN A 347 10.08 25.80 -2.04
CA ASN A 347 11.06 25.08 -1.22
C ASN A 347 10.47 23.74 -0.76
N VAL A 348 10.44 22.78 -1.69
CA VAL A 348 9.83 21.46 -1.49
C VAL A 348 10.84 20.38 -1.09
N TYR A 349 12.15 20.64 -1.19
CA TYR A 349 13.19 19.63 -0.99
C TYR A 349 13.86 19.74 0.38
N ILE A 350 13.99 18.62 1.08
CA ILE A 350 14.74 18.53 2.33
C ILE A 350 16.23 18.65 2.03
N GLN A 351 16.88 19.64 2.64
CA GLN A 351 18.33 19.85 2.60
C GLN A 351 19.03 19.13 3.75
N SER A 352 18.39 19.10 4.92
CA SER A 352 18.82 18.34 6.11
C SER A 352 17.65 18.14 7.06
N ALA A 353 17.76 17.16 7.95
CA ALA A 353 16.77 16.90 8.99
C ALA A 353 17.44 16.55 10.31
N THR A 354 16.77 16.84 11.41
CA THR A 354 17.19 16.43 12.76
C THR A 354 16.02 15.86 13.53
N PHE A 355 16.25 14.84 14.35
CA PHE A 355 15.30 14.34 15.33
C PHE A 355 15.89 14.49 16.74
N ASN A 356 15.22 15.27 17.59
CA ASN A 356 15.69 15.61 18.93
C ASN A 356 17.14 16.13 18.95
N GLY A 357 17.49 16.97 17.98
CA GLY A 357 18.82 17.57 17.83
C GLY A 357 19.88 16.67 17.17
N THR A 358 19.57 15.39 16.91
CA THR A 358 20.48 14.47 16.21
C THR A 358 20.25 14.54 14.70
N SER A 359 21.32 14.67 13.91
CA SER A 359 21.24 14.65 12.44
C SER A 359 20.63 13.35 11.92
N LEU A 360 19.76 13.46 10.92
CA LEU A 360 19.24 12.33 10.17
C LEU A 360 19.86 12.31 8.78
N ASP A 361 20.49 11.20 8.44
CA ASP A 361 21.13 11.00 7.13
C ASP A 361 20.30 10.05 6.21
N ASN A 362 19.15 9.60 6.70
CA ASN A 362 18.19 8.73 6.03
C ASN A 362 16.80 9.39 5.95
N CYS A 363 15.93 8.89 5.05
CA CYS A 363 14.57 9.42 4.84
C CYS A 363 13.48 8.62 5.57
N TRP A 364 13.78 8.08 6.76
CA TRP A 364 12.81 7.30 7.55
C TRP A 364 13.20 7.28 9.03
N LEU A 365 12.24 6.97 9.90
CA LEU A 365 12.45 6.76 11.33
C LEU A 365 11.67 5.55 11.79
N TYR A 366 12.13 4.86 12.83
CA TYR A 366 11.29 3.84 13.46
C TYR A 366 10.10 4.49 14.16
N ARG A 367 8.94 3.86 14.02
CA ARG A 367 7.70 4.36 14.62
C ARG A 367 7.80 4.42 16.14
N ASP A 368 8.46 3.46 16.78
CA ASP A 368 8.64 3.44 18.24
C ASP A 368 9.47 4.63 18.75
N ASP A 369 10.45 5.10 17.98
CA ASP A 369 11.22 6.30 18.27
C ASP A 369 10.36 7.56 18.13
N LEU A 370 9.56 7.67 17.07
CA LEU A 370 8.59 8.77 16.93
C LEU A 370 7.55 8.79 18.06
N MET A 371 7.10 7.62 18.51
CA MET A 371 6.15 7.48 19.62
C MET A 371 6.72 7.93 20.97
N LYS A 372 8.04 8.16 21.09
CA LYS A 372 8.63 8.80 22.28
C LYS A 372 8.37 10.30 22.32
N GLY A 373 7.84 10.89 21.25
CA GLY A 373 7.63 12.33 21.10
C GLY A 373 8.93 13.07 20.82
N GLY A 374 8.87 14.40 20.95
CA GLY A 374 10.01 15.28 20.71
C GLY A 374 9.85 16.11 19.44
N ARG A 375 10.96 16.44 18.78
CA ARG A 375 10.99 17.40 17.67
C ARG A 375 11.71 16.82 16.45
N LEU A 376 11.00 16.78 15.33
CA LEU A 376 11.53 16.51 13.99
C LEU A 376 11.63 17.84 13.24
N THR A 377 12.83 18.28 12.91
CA THR A 377 13.07 19.56 12.23
C THR A 377 13.69 19.34 10.86
N PHE A 378 13.07 19.92 9.83
CA PHE A 378 13.57 19.91 8.45
C PHE A 378 14.11 21.29 8.05
N VAL A 379 15.18 21.32 7.25
CA VAL A 379 15.59 22.51 6.50
C VAL A 379 15.21 22.31 5.05
N MET A 380 14.36 23.17 4.51
CA MET A 380 13.83 23.06 3.15
C MET A 380 14.61 23.95 2.16
N GLY A 381 14.59 23.57 0.88
CA GLY A 381 15.24 24.31 -0.20
C GLY A 381 14.52 24.09 -1.54
N SER A 382 14.80 24.96 -2.51
CA SER A 382 14.18 24.95 -3.84
C SER A 382 14.84 24.00 -4.84
N GLN A 383 16.04 23.51 -4.53
CA GLN A 383 16.77 22.55 -5.35
C GLN A 383 16.92 21.22 -4.60
N PRO A 384 16.88 20.08 -5.31
CA PRO A 384 17.02 18.77 -4.68
C PRO A 384 18.41 18.61 -4.06
N ASN A 385 18.47 18.19 -2.79
CA ASN A 385 19.71 17.68 -2.22
C ASN A 385 19.86 16.20 -2.60
N ILE A 386 20.63 15.92 -3.65
CA ILE A 386 20.84 14.56 -4.17
C ILE A 386 21.75 13.68 -3.28
N SER A 387 22.25 14.21 -2.16
CA SER A 387 23.09 13.46 -1.22
C SER A 387 22.34 13.03 0.05
N TRP A 388 21.31 13.77 0.47
CA TRP A 388 20.57 13.49 1.69
C TRP A 388 19.60 12.30 1.53
N GLY A 389 19.55 11.43 2.53
CA GLY A 389 18.59 10.32 2.56
C GLY A 389 18.87 9.17 1.59
N THR A 390 20.04 9.16 0.93
CA THR A 390 20.33 8.21 -0.17
C THR A 390 21.07 6.95 0.23
N LYS A 391 21.83 7.01 1.33
CA LYS A 391 22.78 5.94 1.71
C LYS A 391 22.11 4.76 2.40
N ILE A 392 21.09 5.04 3.21
CA ILE A 392 20.41 4.05 4.04
C ILE A 392 18.93 4.05 3.64
N PRO A 393 18.51 3.20 2.68
CA PRO A 393 17.11 3.10 2.29
C PRO A 393 16.27 2.56 3.47
N PRO A 394 14.94 2.75 3.43
CA PRO A 394 14.07 2.14 4.41
C PRO A 394 14.18 0.60 4.39
N PRO A 395 14.09 -0.08 5.55
CA PRO A 395 14.18 -1.53 5.63
C PRO A 395 13.12 -2.21 4.75
N SER A 396 13.52 -3.28 4.06
CA SER A 396 12.66 -4.03 3.13
C SER A 396 12.82 -5.54 3.25
N ALA A 397 13.51 -6.02 4.29
CA ALA A 397 13.80 -7.44 4.45
C ALA A 397 12.52 -8.27 4.65
N GLN A 398 12.46 -9.42 3.99
CA GLN A 398 11.45 -10.48 4.17
C GLN A 398 12.01 -11.62 5.01
#